data_AF-A0A958FX48-F1
#
_entry.id   AF-A0A958FX48-F1
#
_cell.length_a   1.000
_cell.length_b   1.000
_cell.length_c   1.000
_cell.angle_alpha   90.00
_cell.angle_beta   90.00
_cell.angle_gamma   90.00
#
_symmetry.space_group_name_H-M   'P 1'
#
loop_
_entity.id
_entity.type
_entity.pdbx_description
1 polymer ?
#
loop_
_entity_poly.entity_id
_entity_poly.type
_entity_poly.pdbx_seq_one_letter_code
_entity_poly.pdbx_strand_id
1 'polypeptide(L)'
;MTHDEKDTCCSHEPEKMEQNERPSRHLGDPVIIFDLESQLKEIKQEGAWNRNGHNARTLVKHSDFRVVLVAMKKGSQIKEHKVEGRISVQTLQGHIRLQVSGHPVSLP
;
A
#
# COMPACT_ATOMS: atom_id res chain seq x y z
N MET A 1 -33.12 -26.29 -33.32
CA MET A 1 -33.09 -25.62 -32.01
C MET A 1 -31.69 -25.82 -31.46
N THR A 2 -30.98 -24.71 -31.37
CA THR A 2 -29.58 -24.50 -30.98
C THR A 2 -29.36 -24.62 -29.47
N HIS A 3 -28.22 -25.18 -29.07
CA HIS A 3 -27.18 -24.62 -28.16
C HIS A 3 -26.23 -25.76 -27.74
N ASP A 4 -24.93 -25.71 -28.10
CA ASP A 4 -23.83 -24.92 -27.49
C ASP A 4 -23.56 -25.38 -26.04
N GLU A 5 -22.50 -26.14 -25.80
CA GLU A 5 -21.10 -25.72 -25.55
C GLU A 5 -20.90 -25.26 -24.09
N LYS A 6 -19.74 -25.65 -23.55
CA LYS A 6 -19.07 -25.15 -22.33
C LYS A 6 -19.52 -25.77 -21.02
N ASP A 7 -18.64 -26.04 -20.07
CA ASP A 7 -17.18 -26.10 -20.03
C ASP A 7 -16.90 -26.81 -18.70
N THR A 8 -15.85 -27.62 -18.69
CA THR A 8 -15.21 -28.15 -17.49
C THR A 8 -15.09 -27.04 -16.44
N CYS A 9 -15.82 -27.17 -15.33
CA CYS A 9 -15.65 -26.30 -14.18
C CYS A 9 -14.33 -26.70 -13.50
N CYS A 10 -13.23 -26.14 -14.00
CA CYS A 10 -11.95 -26.15 -13.30
C CYS A 10 -12.12 -25.39 -11.99
N SER A 11 -12.10 -26.16 -10.91
CA SER A 11 -11.79 -25.76 -9.55
C SER A 11 -10.83 -24.58 -9.54
N HIS A 12 -11.30 -23.42 -9.09
CA HIS A 12 -10.43 -22.37 -8.58
C HIS A 12 -10.81 -22.19 -7.11
N GLU A 13 -10.12 -22.97 -6.28
CA GLU A 13 -10.02 -22.72 -4.85
C GLU A 13 -9.59 -21.25 -4.64
N PRO A 14 -10.19 -20.51 -3.70
CA PRO A 14 -9.75 -19.16 -3.42
C PRO A 14 -8.32 -19.24 -2.91
N GLU A 15 -7.36 -18.75 -3.71
CA GLU A 15 -5.98 -18.54 -3.28
C GLU A 15 -6.01 -17.69 -2.00
N LYS A 16 -5.78 -18.36 -0.86
CA LYS A 16 -5.54 -17.71 0.42
C LYS A 16 -4.37 -16.75 0.20
N MET A 17 -4.67 -15.46 0.08
CA MET A 17 -3.66 -14.43 0.27
C MET A 17 -3.11 -14.65 1.66
N GLU A 18 -1.88 -15.15 1.73
CA GLU A 18 -1.14 -15.38 2.96
C GLU A 18 -1.01 -14.02 3.66
N GLN A 19 -2.00 -13.73 4.50
CA GLN A 19 -2.00 -12.63 5.43
C GLN A 19 -0.98 -13.03 6.47
N ASN A 20 0.28 -12.73 6.21
CA ASN A 20 1.30 -12.74 7.25
C ASN A 20 0.80 -11.75 8.31
N GLU A 21 0.24 -12.27 9.41
CA GLU A 21 -0.42 -11.49 10.44
C GLU A 21 0.64 -10.60 11.07
N ARG A 22 0.69 -9.35 10.60
CA ARG A 22 1.55 -8.32 11.18
C ARG A 22 1.16 -8.22 12.68
N PRO A 23 2.13 -8.20 13.60
CA PRO A 23 1.84 -8.12 15.03
C PRO A 23 0.90 -6.95 15.32
N SER A 24 -0.03 -7.15 16.26
CA SER A 24 -1.00 -6.14 16.67
C SER A 24 -0.25 -4.90 17.16
N ARG A 25 -0.51 -3.75 16.52
CA ARG A 25 0.14 -2.47 16.86
C ARG A 25 -0.87 -1.53 17.48
N HIS A 26 -0.39 -0.75 18.44
CA HIS A 26 -1.13 0.31 19.10
C HIS A 26 -1.25 1.55 18.18
N LEU A 27 -2.05 1.44 17.13
CA LEU A 27 -2.19 2.49 16.10
C LEU A 27 -2.99 3.73 16.56
N GLY A 28 -3.62 3.65 17.73
CA GLY A 28 -4.53 4.68 18.26
C GLY A 28 -4.12 5.24 19.62
N ASP A 29 -2.90 4.97 20.09
CA ASP A 29 -2.41 5.52 21.35
C ASP A 29 -2.26 7.06 21.25
N PRO A 30 -2.39 7.80 22.37
CA PRO A 30 -2.23 9.25 22.37
C PRO A 30 -0.85 9.72 21.88
N VAL A 31 0.18 8.90 22.09
CA VAL A 31 1.55 9.14 21.61
C VAL A 31 2.05 7.84 20.99
N ILE A 32 2.46 7.91 19.72
CA ILE A 32 2.99 6.77 18.97
C ILE A 32 4.39 7.12 18.50
N ILE A 33 5.37 6.29 18.85
CA ILE A 33 6.77 6.44 18.46
C ILE A 33 7.14 5.26 17.57
N PHE A 34 7.76 5.54 16.41
CA PHE A 34 8.22 4.51 15.48
C PHE A 34 9.57 4.91 14.87
N ASP A 35 10.42 3.91 14.62
CA ASP A 35 11.64 4.06 13.84
C ASP A 35 11.33 3.83 12.36
N LEU A 36 11.39 4.91 11.56
CA LEU A 36 11.02 4.86 10.13
C LEU A 36 11.91 3.91 9.31
N GLU A 37 13.20 3.82 9.65
CA GLU A 37 14.12 2.95 8.92
C GLU A 37 13.84 1.47 9.15
N SER A 38 13.59 1.10 10.41
CA SER A 38 13.20 -0.24 10.82
C SER A 38 11.88 -0.64 10.15
N GLN A 39 10.86 0.24 10.22
CA GLN A 39 9.59 0.00 9.55
C GLN A 39 9.78 -0.18 8.03
N LEU A 40 10.63 0.63 7.39
CA LEU A 40 10.90 0.53 5.97
C LEU A 40 11.62 -0.78 5.59
N LYS A 41 12.58 -1.24 6.42
CA LYS A 41 13.29 -2.52 6.22
C LYS A 41 12.31 -3.68 6.25
N GLU A 42 11.42 -3.72 7.24
CA GLU A 42 10.39 -4.76 7.34
C GLU A 42 9.45 -4.75 6.13
N ILE A 43 8.95 -3.58 5.70
CA ILE A 43 8.05 -3.49 4.53
C ILE A 43 8.70 -4.09 3.26
N LYS A 44 10.00 -3.87 3.07
CA LYS A 44 10.75 -4.37 1.90
C LYS A 44 10.97 -5.89 1.93
N GLN A 45 10.90 -6.53 3.10
CA GLN A 45 10.98 -7.99 3.23
C GLN A 45 9.66 -8.69 2.91
N GLU A 46 8.54 -7.96 2.94
CA GLU A 46 7.22 -8.53 2.68
C GLU A 46 7.03 -8.89 1.18
N GLY A 47 6.46 -10.07 0.90
CA GLY A 47 6.25 -10.55 -0.46
C GLY A 47 5.40 -9.62 -1.35
N ALA A 48 4.48 -8.86 -0.75
CA ALA A 48 3.68 -7.86 -1.46
C ALA A 48 4.53 -6.74 -2.08
N TRP A 49 5.60 -6.29 -1.41
CA TRP A 49 6.52 -5.30 -1.98
C TRP A 49 7.27 -5.87 -3.19
N ASN A 50 7.66 -7.15 -3.10
CA ASN A 50 8.34 -7.83 -4.19
C ASN A 50 7.45 -7.98 -5.42
N ARG A 51 6.21 -8.43 -5.22
CA ARG A 51 5.22 -8.70 -6.28
C ARG A 51 4.65 -7.42 -6.92
N ASN A 52 4.26 -6.44 -6.11
CA ASN A 52 3.53 -5.25 -6.60
C ASN A 52 4.46 -4.07 -6.90
N GLY A 53 5.75 -4.17 -6.57
CA GLY A 53 6.72 -3.08 -6.65
C GLY A 53 6.49 -1.96 -5.64
N HIS A 54 5.51 -2.10 -4.75
CA HIS A 54 5.28 -1.21 -3.63
C HIS A 54 4.52 -1.94 -2.53
N ASN A 55 4.62 -1.41 -1.31
CA ASN A 55 3.82 -1.87 -0.18
C ASN A 55 3.71 -0.73 0.84
N ALA A 56 2.67 -0.77 1.67
CA ALA A 56 2.34 0.28 2.61
C ALA A 56 2.08 -0.26 4.01
N ARG A 57 2.32 0.59 4.99
CA ARG A 57 2.09 0.32 6.40
C ARG A 57 1.46 1.53 7.06
N THR A 58 0.28 1.33 7.66
CA THR A 58 -0.34 2.35 8.51
C THR A 58 0.41 2.38 9.84
N LEU A 59 0.92 3.56 10.21
CA LEU A 59 1.64 3.79 11.47
C LEU A 59 0.73 4.40 12.54
N VAL A 60 -0.22 5.24 12.13
CA VAL A 60 -1.20 5.90 13.00
C VAL A 60 -2.58 5.80 12.34
N LYS A 61 -3.62 5.52 13.13
CA LYS A 61 -5.01 5.50 12.68
C LYS A 61 -5.94 6.01 13.78
N HIS A 62 -6.35 7.26 13.64
CA HIS A 62 -7.50 7.85 14.32
C HIS A 62 -8.64 8.09 13.30
N SER A 63 -9.79 8.56 13.77
CA SER A 63 -10.95 8.84 12.91
C SER A 63 -10.70 9.96 11.90
N ASP A 64 -9.85 10.92 12.26
CA ASP A 64 -9.57 12.16 11.53
C ASP A 64 -8.11 12.27 11.06
N PHE A 65 -7.24 11.35 11.50
CA PHE A 65 -5.81 11.41 11.23
C PHE A 65 -5.23 10.02 10.93
N ARG A 66 -4.47 9.92 9.84
CA ARG A 66 -3.79 8.69 9.45
C ARG A 66 -2.39 8.99 8.94
N VAL A 67 -1.41 8.23 9.42
CA VAL A 67 -0.03 8.24 8.90
C VAL A 67 0.23 6.92 8.23
N VAL A 68 0.71 6.96 6.99
CA VAL A 68 1.04 5.78 6.19
C VAL A 68 2.47 5.90 5.68
N LEU A 69 3.29 4.89 5.98
CA LEU A 69 4.61 4.73 5.39
C LEU A 69 4.50 3.84 4.15
N VAL A 70 5.02 4.32 3.03
CA VAL A 70 4.95 3.63 1.74
C VAL A 70 6.36 3.38 1.22
N ALA A 71 6.65 2.13 0.85
CA ALA A 71 7.89 1.75 0.19
C ALA A 71 7.60 1.45 -1.28
N MET A 72 8.36 2.07 -2.20
CA MET A 72 8.18 1.90 -3.65
C MET A 72 9.51 1.52 -4.31
N LYS A 73 9.47 0.59 -5.27
CA LYS A 73 10.56 0.32 -6.20
C LYS A 73 10.62 1.42 -7.26
N LYS A 74 11.80 1.64 -7.82
CA LYS A 74 11.97 2.55 -8.96
C LYS A 74 11.05 2.12 -10.11
N GLY A 75 10.30 3.08 -10.66
CA GLY A 75 9.40 2.85 -11.79
C GLY A 75 8.06 2.20 -11.42
N SER A 76 7.81 1.85 -10.15
CA SER A 76 6.48 1.41 -9.74
C SER A 76 5.53 2.60 -9.60
N GLN A 77 4.23 2.31 -9.73
CA GLN A 77 3.18 3.31 -9.65
C GLN A 77 2.10 2.83 -8.67
N ILE A 78 1.61 3.76 -7.86
CA ILE A 78 0.37 3.60 -7.11
C ILE A 78 -0.73 4.25 -7.93
N LYS A 79 -1.79 3.49 -8.24
CA LYS A 79 -2.93 4.01 -9.01
C LYS A 79 -3.59 5.16 -8.24
N GLU A 80 -4.31 6.00 -8.98
CA GLU A 80 -5.06 7.11 -8.40
C GLU A 80 -5.94 6.62 -7.25
N HIS A 81 -5.82 7.30 -6.12
CA HIS A 81 -6.61 7.04 -4.94
C HIS A 81 -7.31 8.34 -4.52
N LYS A 82 -8.62 8.26 -4.33
CA LYS A 82 -9.39 9.36 -3.76
C LYS A 82 -9.47 9.15 -2.25
N VAL A 83 -9.10 10.18 -1.50
CA VAL A 83 -9.32 10.23 -0.06
C VAL A 83 -10.15 11.45 0.27
N GLU A 84 -11.10 11.29 1.17
CA GLU A 84 -11.90 12.39 1.70
C GLU A 84 -11.06 13.10 2.76
N GLY A 85 -10.33 14.14 2.35
CA GLY A 85 -9.51 14.93 3.26
C GLY A 85 -8.29 15.57 2.61
N ARG A 86 -7.61 16.42 3.38
CA ARG A 86 -6.31 16.97 2.99
C ARG A 86 -5.25 15.90 3.18
N ILE A 87 -4.30 15.85 2.24
CA ILE A 87 -3.13 14.98 2.34
C ILE A 87 -1.86 15.82 2.45
N SER A 88 -0.90 15.29 3.20
CA SER A 88 0.49 15.75 3.17
C SER A 88 1.37 14.58 2.74
N VAL A 89 2.34 14.84 1.88
CA VAL A 89 3.28 13.84 1.37
C VAL A 89 4.69 14.38 1.58
N GLN A 90 5.52 13.56 2.21
CA GLN A 90 6.94 13.83 2.41
C GLN A 90 7.73 12.64 1.90
N THR A 91 8.69 12.88 1.01
CA THR A 91 9.64 11.85 0.62
C THR A 91 10.68 11.69 1.72
N LEU A 92 10.94 10.45 2.12
CA LEU A 92 12.00 10.12 3.07
C LEU A 92 13.30 9.73 2.37
N GLN A 93 13.20 9.03 1.23
CA GLN A 93 14.31 8.54 0.43
C GLN A 93 13.90 8.44 -1.05
N GLY A 94 14.86 8.69 -1.95
CA GLY A 94 14.61 8.60 -3.39
C GLY A 94 13.88 9.84 -3.90
N HIS A 95 13.15 9.72 -5.01
CA HIS A 95 12.36 10.82 -5.58
C HIS A 95 11.04 10.24 -6.09
N ILE A 96 9.95 11.00 -5.95
CA ILE A 96 8.63 10.57 -6.42
C ILE A 96 7.99 11.64 -7.30
N ARG A 97 7.19 11.21 -8.27
CA ARG A 97 6.34 12.09 -9.08
C ARG A 97 4.89 11.84 -8.73
N LEU A 98 4.20 12.87 -8.27
CA LEU A 98 2.77 12.86 -7.97
C LEU A 98 1.99 13.57 -9.07
N GLN A 99 0.75 13.15 -9.29
CA GLN A 99 -0.21 13.88 -10.10
C GLN A 99 -1.24 14.51 -9.15
N VAL A 100 -1.36 15.82 -9.18
CA VAL A 100 -2.31 16.58 -8.36
C VAL A 100 -3.20 17.38 -9.29
N SER A 101 -4.48 17.02 -9.35
CA SER A 101 -5.46 17.69 -10.23
C SER A 101 -4.98 17.79 -11.69
N GLY A 102 -4.38 16.72 -12.22
CA GLY A 102 -3.81 16.67 -13.58
C GLY A 102 -2.42 17.30 -13.75
N HIS A 103 -1.82 17.84 -12.69
CA HIS A 103 -0.52 18.50 -12.74
C HIS A 103 0.57 17.63 -12.10
N PRO A 104 1.69 17.37 -12.79
CA PRO A 104 2.81 16.63 -12.22
C PRO A 104 3.57 17.49 -11.21
N VAL A 105 3.82 16.94 -10.02
CA VAL A 105 4.67 17.52 -8.98
C VAL A 105 5.78 16.52 -8.67
N SER A 106 7.04 16.97 -8.69
CA SER A 106 8.19 16.16 -8.31
C SER A 106 8.60 16.47 -6.87
N LEU A 107 8.73 15.45 -6.04
CA LEU A 107 9.19 15.57 -4.67
C LEU A 107 10.57 14.88 -4.56
N PRO A 108 11.62 15.61 -4.13
CA PRO A 108 12.90 15.00 -3.75
C PRO A 108 12.74 14.23 -2.43
#